data_AF-A0A3Q1MJH3-F1
#
_entry.id   AF-A0A3Q1MJH3-F1
#
_cell.length_a   1.000
_cell.length_b   1.000
_cell.length_c   1.000
_cell.angle_alpha   90.00
_cell.angle_beta   90.00
_cell.angle_gamma   90.00
#
_symmetry.space_group_name_H-M   'P 1'
#
loop_
_entity.id
_entity.type
_entity.pdbx_description
1 polymer ?
#
loop_
_entity_poly.entity_id
_entity_poly.type
_entity_poly.pdbx_seq_one_letter_code
_entity_poly.pdbx_strand_id
1 'polypeptide(L)'
;MFSFEGDFKTRPKVSLGGASRKCSIQRSAFDRCASLSQSGGAFPLASGPNLTLLVRQLLFFYRQSEDSKRLIWMYQNLIKHSALFVQQLEGSERLTCLFQIKRLMSLCCRLLQSCNDDSLNVALPMRMLEVFSSEDTYLPVLQDASYVVSVIEQILHYMIQNGYYRSLYLLINSKLPSSIEYSDLSRVPIAKILLENVLKPLHFTYNSCPEGARQQVFTAFTKEVLAAPFTEQIFHFVIPALADARTVFPYEPFLTALLSLEGRRPATSGGAPWLFYFVLTVGDNYLGALSEDGLLAHLRVLQALLSQLPVSPARASGQDAASDSDEEEGEEADRPASTPEDGRLSVLYIAEECLKKLDTKQQTNTLLSLVWRDSASEEAFTLMAAICHTLMVQHRVLVPRARNSEG
;
A
#
# COMPACT_ATOMS: atom_id res chain seq x y z
N MET A 1 46.55 -51.36 -9.08
CA MET A 1 46.94 -50.71 -7.81
C MET A 1 47.61 -49.39 -8.18
N PHE A 2 46.83 -48.32 -8.28
CA PHE A 2 47.33 -46.95 -8.47
C PHE A 2 46.59 -46.09 -7.45
N SER A 3 47.31 -45.64 -6.43
CA SER A 3 46.81 -44.75 -5.38
C SER A 3 46.99 -43.32 -5.85
N PHE A 4 45.91 -42.54 -5.86
CA PHE A 4 45.90 -41.13 -6.17
C PHE A 4 45.85 -40.38 -4.83
N GLU A 5 47.00 -39.87 -4.36
CA GLU A 5 47.07 -38.92 -3.25
C GLU A 5 46.71 -37.53 -3.78
N GLY A 6 45.50 -37.09 -3.48
CA GLY A 6 45.04 -35.73 -3.72
C GLY A 6 44.98 -34.96 -2.41
N ASP A 7 45.92 -34.04 -2.21
CA ASP A 7 45.90 -33.06 -1.13
C ASP A 7 44.59 -32.25 -1.13
N PHE A 8 43.80 -32.39 -0.06
CA PHE A 8 42.65 -31.54 0.20
C PHE A 8 43.12 -30.11 0.51
N LYS A 9 43.02 -29.21 -0.48
CA LYS A 9 43.12 -27.76 -0.26
C LYS A 9 42.03 -27.31 0.73
N THR A 10 42.40 -27.08 1.98
CA THR A 10 41.60 -26.34 2.95
C THR A 10 41.32 -24.93 2.43
N ARG A 11 40.05 -24.55 2.36
CA ARG A 11 39.61 -23.19 2.03
C ARG A 11 40.21 -22.17 3.02
N PRO A 12 40.73 -21.01 2.56
CA PRO A 12 41.24 -20.00 3.48
C PRO A 12 40.08 -19.37 4.27
N LYS A 13 40.20 -19.35 5.60
CA LYS A 13 39.39 -18.51 6.49
C LYS A 13 39.83 -17.06 6.29
N VAL A 14 39.10 -16.30 5.47
CA VAL A 14 39.33 -14.86 5.31
C VAL A 14 38.76 -14.13 6.53
N SER A 15 39.60 -13.38 7.24
CA SER A 15 39.21 -12.60 8.43
C SER A 15 38.32 -11.41 8.05
N LEU A 16 37.10 -11.37 8.60
CA LEU A 16 36.12 -10.27 8.46
C LEU A 16 36.53 -8.93 9.14
N GLY A 17 37.73 -8.84 9.72
CA GLY A 17 38.17 -7.69 10.54
C GLY A 17 38.34 -6.36 9.80
N GLY A 18 38.61 -6.39 8.48
CA GLY A 18 38.87 -5.18 7.70
C GLY A 18 37.64 -4.28 7.50
N ALA A 19 36.44 -4.86 7.35
CA ALA A 19 35.20 -4.11 7.15
C ALA A 19 34.75 -3.41 8.44
N SER A 20 34.83 -4.10 9.58
CA SER A 20 34.48 -3.55 10.91
C SER A 20 35.37 -2.35 11.28
N ARG A 21 36.68 -2.44 11.02
CA ARG A 21 37.63 -1.34 11.27
C ARG A 21 37.32 -0.10 10.41
N LYS A 22 36.97 -0.30 9.13
CA LYS A 22 36.58 0.81 8.24
C LYS A 22 35.31 1.51 8.72
N CYS A 23 34.29 0.77 9.16
CA CYS A 23 33.06 1.37 9.72
C CYS A 23 33.34 2.17 11.00
N SER A 24 34.19 1.66 11.88
CA SER A 24 34.58 2.39 13.10
C SER A 24 35.26 3.72 12.79
N ILE A 25 36.17 3.74 11.80
CA ILE A 25 36.87 4.98 11.39
C ILE A 25 35.87 6.00 10.84
N GLN A 26 34.94 5.55 10.00
CA GLN A 26 33.92 6.43 9.40
C GLN A 26 32.94 6.98 10.44
N ARG A 27 32.56 6.19 11.46
CA ARG A 27 31.76 6.66 12.60
C ARG A 27 32.47 7.78 13.35
N SER A 28 33.74 7.57 13.71
CA SER A 28 34.52 8.61 14.40
C SER A 28 34.70 9.87 13.54
N ALA A 29 34.81 9.73 12.21
CA ALA A 29 34.88 10.88 11.31
C ALA A 29 33.56 11.66 11.30
N PHE A 30 32.43 10.97 11.18
CA PHE A 30 31.11 11.57 11.27
C PHE A 30 30.91 12.31 12.60
N ASP A 31 31.23 11.67 13.72
CA ASP A 31 31.05 12.24 15.05
C ASP A 31 31.90 13.51 15.26
N ARG A 32 33.13 13.54 14.73
CA ARG A 32 33.98 14.75 14.74
C ARG A 32 33.38 15.89 13.93
N CYS A 33 32.90 15.61 12.72
CA CYS A 33 32.24 16.63 11.89
C CYS A 33 30.97 17.15 12.57
N ALA A 34 30.17 16.26 13.16
CA ALA A 34 28.98 16.62 13.91
C ALA A 34 29.31 17.49 15.13
N SER A 35 30.34 17.17 15.92
CA SER A 35 30.75 17.98 17.07
C SER A 35 31.25 19.37 16.67
N LEU A 36 32.06 19.45 15.61
CA LEU A 36 32.59 20.73 15.10
C LEU A 36 31.47 21.67 14.61
N SER A 37 30.39 21.10 14.07
CA SER A 37 29.23 21.87 13.60
C SER A 37 28.41 22.48 14.74
N GLN A 38 28.40 21.86 15.92
CA GLN A 38 27.66 22.33 17.09
C GLN A 38 28.42 23.42 17.87
N SER A 39 29.75 23.39 17.82
CA SER A 39 30.61 24.34 18.53
C SER A 39 30.89 25.64 17.75
N GLY A 40 30.14 25.91 16.67
CA GLY A 40 30.36 27.09 15.81
C GLY A 40 31.71 27.08 15.07
N GLY A 41 32.32 25.89 14.88
CA GLY A 41 33.65 25.74 14.29
C GLY A 41 33.67 25.78 12.74
N ALA A 42 34.83 25.44 12.16
CA ALA A 42 35.15 25.50 10.72
C ALA A 42 34.34 24.57 9.79
N PHE A 43 33.33 23.85 10.30
CA PHE A 43 32.46 22.97 9.52
C PHE A 43 31.01 23.48 9.56
N PRO A 44 30.62 24.41 8.66
CA PRO A 44 29.26 24.95 8.63
C PRO A 44 28.27 23.88 8.15
N LEU A 45 27.29 23.54 8.98
CA LEU A 45 26.25 22.56 8.63
C LEU A 45 25.22 23.11 7.64
N ALA A 46 25.09 24.43 7.57
CA ALA A 46 24.34 25.14 6.53
C ALA A 46 25.12 25.17 5.21
N SER A 47 25.56 24.00 4.75
CA SER A 47 26.31 23.81 3.50
C SER A 47 25.88 22.49 2.85
N GLY A 48 25.33 22.56 1.64
CA GLY A 48 24.87 21.39 0.89
C GLY A 48 25.95 20.31 0.73
N PRO A 49 27.19 20.64 0.30
CA PRO A 49 28.28 19.68 0.20
C PRO A 49 28.63 18.98 1.53
N ASN A 50 28.59 19.70 2.64
CA ASN A 50 28.84 19.14 3.97
C ASN A 50 27.74 18.17 4.41
N LEU A 51 26.47 18.49 4.13
CA LEU A 51 25.34 17.59 4.35
C LEU A 51 25.48 16.32 3.50
N THR A 52 25.81 16.46 2.21
CA THR A 52 26.07 15.34 1.30
C THR A 52 27.20 14.43 1.81
N LEU A 53 28.28 14.99 2.35
CA LEU A 53 29.38 14.23 2.93
C LEU A 53 28.93 13.44 4.17
N LEU A 54 28.25 14.09 5.11
CA LEU A 54 27.76 13.46 6.34
C LEU A 54 26.77 12.34 6.03
N VAL A 55 25.84 12.56 5.10
CA VAL A 55 24.91 11.53 4.65
C VAL A 55 25.65 10.37 3.99
N ARG A 56 26.65 10.64 3.14
CA ARG A 56 27.48 9.60 2.52
C ARG A 56 28.16 8.72 3.57
N GLN A 57 28.77 9.34 4.58
CA GLN A 57 29.42 8.63 5.67
C GLN A 57 28.41 7.79 6.47
N LEU A 58 27.30 8.39 6.89
CA LEU A 58 26.27 7.71 7.65
C LEU A 58 25.74 6.49 6.90
N LEU A 59 25.33 6.66 5.64
CA LEU A 59 24.81 5.56 4.81
C LEU A 59 25.83 4.43 4.59
N PHE A 60 27.13 4.71 4.69
CA PHE A 60 28.18 3.70 4.56
C PHE A 60 28.28 2.78 5.78
N PHE A 61 28.18 3.32 7.00
CA PHE A 61 28.35 2.53 8.23
C PHE A 61 27.06 2.18 8.96
N TYR A 62 25.92 2.78 8.58
CA TYR A 62 24.70 2.74 9.38
C TYR A 62 24.23 1.32 9.73
N ARG A 63 24.02 1.09 11.03
CA ARG A 63 23.32 -0.06 11.59
C ARG A 63 22.27 0.43 12.59
N GLN A 64 21.02 0.01 12.45
CA GLN A 64 19.92 0.51 13.27
C GLN A 64 20.16 0.35 14.78
N SER A 65 20.72 -0.79 15.22
CA SER A 65 21.03 -1.05 16.63
C SER A 65 22.10 -0.13 17.23
N GLU A 66 23.03 0.40 16.41
CA GLU A 66 24.20 1.17 16.87
C GLU A 66 24.07 2.68 16.55
N ASP A 67 23.42 3.02 15.45
CA ASP A 67 23.53 4.32 14.78
C ASP A 67 22.21 5.08 14.68
N SER A 68 21.12 4.59 15.31
CA SER A 68 19.81 5.25 15.27
C SER A 68 19.87 6.71 15.74
N LYS A 69 20.61 7.01 16.82
CA LYS A 69 20.77 8.39 17.31
C LYS A 69 21.44 9.32 16.28
N ARG A 70 22.44 8.81 15.53
CA ARG A 70 23.11 9.57 14.46
C ARG A 70 22.17 9.85 13.30
N LEU A 71 21.32 8.87 12.95
CA LEU A 71 20.32 9.03 11.91
C LEU A 71 19.24 10.05 12.29
N ILE A 72 18.72 9.98 13.52
CA ILE A 72 17.78 10.98 14.05
C ILE A 72 18.39 12.39 14.00
N TRP A 73 19.64 12.55 14.47
CA TRP A 73 20.35 13.82 14.37
C TRP A 73 20.49 14.29 12.92
N MET A 74 20.84 13.39 11.99
CA MET A 74 20.96 13.74 10.58
C MET A 74 19.63 14.19 9.99
N TYR A 75 18.52 13.50 10.28
CA TYR A 75 17.18 13.88 9.84
C TYR A 75 16.77 15.28 10.31
N GLN A 76 17.02 15.61 11.58
CA GLN A 76 16.73 16.96 12.10
C GLN A 76 17.45 18.04 11.28
N ASN A 77 18.72 17.83 10.95
CA ASN A 77 19.51 18.78 10.19
C ASN A 77 19.11 18.84 8.71
N LEU A 78 18.75 17.70 8.11
CA LEU A 78 18.25 17.67 6.73
C LEU A 78 16.89 18.36 6.59
N ILE A 79 15.99 18.22 7.56
CA ILE A 79 14.71 18.95 7.57
C ILE A 79 14.98 20.45 7.71
N LYS A 80 15.85 20.84 8.64
CA LYS A 80 16.18 22.25 8.90
C LYS A 80 16.84 22.94 7.69
N HIS A 81 17.65 22.20 6.94
CA HIS A 81 18.44 22.71 5.82
C HIS A 81 18.05 22.07 4.49
N SER A 82 16.76 21.70 4.32
CA SER A 82 16.26 20.95 3.18
C SER A 82 16.59 21.61 1.85
N ALA A 83 16.38 22.93 1.75
CA ALA A 83 16.66 23.70 0.53
C ALA A 83 18.12 23.59 0.07
N LEU A 84 19.08 23.69 1.01
CA LEU A 84 20.51 23.59 0.71
C LEU A 84 20.93 22.19 0.26
N PHE A 85 20.31 21.16 0.84
CA PHE A 85 20.56 19.78 0.46
C PHE A 85 19.96 19.46 -0.90
N VAL A 86 18.72 19.91 -1.15
CA VAL A 86 18.02 19.75 -2.43
C VAL A 86 18.72 20.49 -3.56
N GLN A 87 19.32 21.64 -3.31
CA GLN A 87 20.09 22.39 -4.30
C GLN A 87 21.24 21.57 -4.91
N GLN A 88 21.71 20.51 -4.22
CA GLN A 88 22.72 19.60 -4.77
C GLN A 88 22.19 18.77 -5.97
N LEU A 89 20.89 18.79 -6.24
CA LEU A 89 20.27 18.17 -7.42
C LEU A 89 20.46 18.98 -8.72
N GLU A 90 20.92 20.23 -8.65
CA GLU A 90 21.25 21.06 -9.83
C GLU A 90 22.72 20.92 -10.26
N GLY A 91 23.58 20.46 -9.35
CA GLY A 91 25.03 20.41 -9.55
C GLY A 91 25.57 19.08 -10.09
N SER A 92 26.90 18.98 -10.13
CA SER A 92 27.63 17.77 -10.55
C SER A 92 27.34 16.53 -9.69
N GLU A 93 26.91 16.71 -8.44
CA GLU A 93 26.57 15.64 -7.50
C GLU A 93 25.10 15.20 -7.57
N ARG A 94 24.33 15.64 -8.58
CA ARG A 94 22.89 15.36 -8.71
C ARG A 94 22.52 13.89 -8.48
N LEU A 95 23.20 12.97 -9.16
CA LEU A 95 22.91 11.52 -9.05
C LEU A 95 23.23 10.99 -7.65
N THR A 96 24.33 11.46 -7.04
CA THR A 96 24.70 11.12 -5.67
C THR A 96 23.63 11.61 -4.69
N CYS A 97 23.22 12.88 -4.80
CA CYS A 97 22.22 13.48 -3.92
C CYS A 97 20.88 12.74 -4.02
N LEU A 98 20.41 12.46 -5.23
CA LEU A 98 19.17 11.71 -5.43
C LEU A 98 19.24 10.31 -4.82
N PHE A 99 20.35 9.60 -5.02
CA PHE A 99 20.56 8.29 -4.41
C PHE A 99 20.57 8.37 -2.87
N GLN A 100 21.19 9.40 -2.31
CA GLN A 100 21.22 9.63 -0.87
C GLN A 100 19.82 9.87 -0.31
N ILE A 101 19.01 10.72 -0.95
CA ILE A 101 17.61 10.93 -0.57
C ILE A 101 16.86 9.59 -0.59
N LYS A 102 16.88 8.87 -1.70
CA LYS A 102 16.24 7.54 -1.84
C LYS A 102 16.61 6.59 -0.68
N ARG A 103 17.91 6.48 -0.37
CA ARG A 103 18.41 5.62 0.71
C ARG A 103 17.97 6.09 2.10
N LEU A 104 17.97 7.39 2.36
CA LEU A 104 17.48 7.97 3.61
C LEU A 104 15.99 7.72 3.79
N MET A 105 15.19 7.82 2.72
CA MET A 105 13.76 7.54 2.77
C MET A 105 13.47 6.06 3.03
N SER A 106 14.25 5.14 2.44
CA SER A 106 14.17 3.71 2.77
C SER A 106 14.53 3.43 4.24
N LEU A 107 15.49 4.17 4.81
CA LEU A 107 15.79 4.11 6.24
C LEU A 107 14.61 4.63 7.08
N CYS A 108 13.91 5.69 6.66
CA CYS A 108 12.70 6.17 7.32
C CYS A 108 11.64 5.06 7.36
N CYS A 109 11.36 4.41 6.23
CA CYS A 109 10.40 3.29 6.17
C CYS A 109 10.76 2.17 7.17
N ARG A 110 12.02 1.75 7.21
CA ARG A 110 12.49 0.70 8.14
C ARG A 110 12.34 1.09 9.60
N LEU A 111 12.63 2.34 9.96
CA LEU A 111 12.39 2.83 11.31
C LEU A 111 10.90 2.81 11.65
N LEU A 112 10.04 3.27 10.75
CA LEU A 112 8.60 3.32 10.95
C LEU A 112 7.96 1.93 11.09
N GLN A 113 8.54 0.89 10.51
CA GLN A 113 8.10 -0.50 10.73
C GLN A 113 8.31 -0.97 12.18
N SER A 114 9.15 -0.28 12.96
CA SER A 114 9.39 -0.57 14.38
C SER A 114 8.46 0.25 15.30
N CYS A 115 7.32 0.74 14.81
CA CYS A 115 6.41 1.65 15.52
C CYS A 115 5.76 1.08 16.79
N ASN A 116 5.81 -0.23 16.98
CA ASN A 116 5.34 -0.93 18.18
C ASN A 116 6.34 -0.86 19.33
N ASP A 117 7.57 -0.41 19.08
CA ASP A 117 8.53 -0.09 20.13
C ASP A 117 8.20 1.30 20.68
N ASP A 118 7.71 1.37 21.92
CA ASP A 118 7.33 2.63 22.59
C ASP A 118 8.50 3.61 22.73
N SER A 119 9.74 3.15 22.60
CA SER A 119 10.92 4.01 22.62
C SER A 119 11.12 4.82 21.33
N LEU A 120 10.47 4.43 20.23
CA LEU A 120 10.61 5.08 18.93
C LEU A 120 9.58 6.20 18.75
N ASN A 121 10.05 7.45 18.72
CA ASN A 121 9.22 8.58 18.30
C ASN A 121 9.08 8.61 16.76
N VAL A 122 7.89 8.26 16.26
CA VAL A 122 7.56 8.24 14.82
C VAL A 122 7.47 9.62 14.18
N ALA A 123 7.39 10.70 14.96
CA ALA A 123 7.17 12.05 14.43
C ALA A 123 8.28 12.52 13.48
N LEU A 124 9.55 12.25 13.82
CA LEU A 124 10.66 12.71 12.99
C LEU A 124 10.77 11.92 11.67
N PRO A 125 10.71 10.56 11.65
CA PRO A 125 10.63 9.83 10.39
C PRO A 125 9.40 10.20 9.54
N MET A 126 8.24 10.46 10.16
CA MET A 126 7.06 10.96 9.45
C MET A 126 7.31 12.35 8.83
N ARG A 127 7.95 13.26 9.57
CA ARG A 127 8.31 14.57 9.04
C ARG A 127 9.31 14.47 7.88
N MET A 128 10.25 13.52 7.93
CA MET A 128 11.13 13.25 6.79
C MET A 128 10.34 12.80 5.56
N LEU A 129 9.37 11.89 5.72
CA LEU A 129 8.47 11.45 4.64
C LEU A 129 7.71 12.63 4.03
N GLU A 130 7.13 13.47 4.87
CA GLU A 130 6.38 14.65 4.44
C GLU A 130 7.27 15.63 3.66
N VAL A 131 8.41 16.03 4.24
CA VAL A 131 9.32 17.03 3.64
C VAL A 131 9.91 16.52 2.33
N PHE A 132 10.56 15.35 2.33
CA PHE A 132 11.30 14.87 1.15
C PHE A 132 10.46 14.12 0.13
N SER A 133 9.14 14.06 0.31
CA SER A 133 8.22 13.68 -0.77
C SER A 133 7.40 14.86 -1.30
N SER A 134 7.40 16.03 -0.65
CA SER A 134 6.58 17.19 -1.05
C SER A 134 7.22 17.98 -2.19
N GLU A 135 6.43 18.36 -3.18
CA GLU A 135 6.82 19.31 -4.24
C GLU A 135 7.30 20.64 -3.68
N ASP A 136 6.71 21.11 -2.57
CA ASP A 136 7.04 22.37 -1.91
C ASP A 136 8.50 22.43 -1.45
N THR A 137 9.11 21.28 -1.18
CA THR A 137 10.51 21.19 -0.76
C THR A 137 11.47 21.39 -1.95
N TYR A 138 11.04 21.05 -3.17
CA TYR A 138 11.89 21.02 -4.35
C TYR A 138 11.63 22.19 -5.30
N LEU A 139 10.38 22.57 -5.51
CA LEU A 139 9.99 23.57 -6.51
C LEU A 139 10.65 24.95 -6.30
N PRO A 140 10.72 25.52 -5.08
CA PRO A 140 11.38 26.81 -4.88
C PRO A 140 12.88 26.79 -5.18
N VAL A 141 13.51 25.62 -5.11
CA VAL A 141 14.95 25.44 -5.30
C VAL A 141 15.28 25.12 -6.75
N LEU A 142 14.58 24.15 -7.34
CA LEU A 142 14.89 23.63 -8.69
C LEU A 142 14.20 24.40 -9.82
N GLN A 143 13.12 25.12 -9.50
CA GLN A 143 12.38 26.00 -10.43
C GLN A 143 11.87 25.35 -11.73
N ASP A 144 11.91 24.03 -11.83
CA ASP A 144 11.38 23.22 -12.94
C ASP A 144 10.40 22.18 -12.41
N ALA A 145 9.10 22.42 -12.61
CA ALA A 145 8.03 21.54 -12.14
C ALA A 145 8.12 20.13 -12.74
N SER A 146 8.51 19.99 -14.01
CA SER A 146 8.62 18.69 -14.67
C SER A 146 9.76 17.85 -14.07
N TYR A 147 10.88 18.50 -13.78
CA TYR A 147 12.01 17.86 -13.12
C TYR A 147 11.71 17.50 -11.66
N VAL A 148 10.99 18.37 -10.93
CA VAL A 148 10.53 18.10 -9.56
C VAL A 148 9.64 16.87 -9.51
N VAL A 149 8.63 16.78 -10.40
CA VAL A 149 7.77 15.59 -10.51
C VAL A 149 8.62 14.35 -10.78
N SER A 150 9.59 14.44 -11.70
CA SER A 150 10.51 13.33 -12.01
C SER A 150 11.32 12.85 -10.79
N VAL A 151 11.81 13.77 -9.96
CA VAL A 151 12.54 13.46 -8.74
C VAL A 151 11.63 12.76 -7.73
N ILE A 152 10.41 13.26 -7.54
CA ILE A 152 9.44 12.71 -6.58
C ILE A 152 8.97 11.32 -7.01
N GLU A 153 8.63 11.13 -8.29
CA GLU A 153 8.29 9.81 -8.84
C GLU A 153 9.37 8.77 -8.51
N GLN A 154 10.63 9.14 -8.75
CA GLN A 154 11.77 8.26 -8.48
C GLN A 154 11.99 7.98 -6.99
N ILE A 155 11.74 8.95 -6.12
CA ILE A 155 11.84 8.77 -4.65
C ILE A 155 10.72 7.85 -4.17
N LEU A 156 9.47 8.13 -4.56
CA LEU A 156 8.30 7.34 -4.17
C LEU A 156 8.42 5.90 -4.68
N HIS A 157 8.78 5.71 -5.95
CA HIS A 157 8.97 4.37 -6.53
C HIS A 157 10.03 3.58 -5.76
N TYR A 158 11.17 4.20 -5.44
CA TYR A 158 12.21 3.57 -4.63
C TYR A 158 11.71 3.21 -3.23
N MET A 159 10.98 4.11 -2.56
CA MET A 159 10.41 3.84 -1.22
C MET A 159 9.45 2.66 -1.24
N ILE A 160 8.58 2.58 -2.26
CA ILE A 160 7.61 1.50 -2.41
C ILE A 160 8.31 0.15 -2.57
N GLN A 161 9.35 0.08 -3.41
CA GLN A 161 10.18 -1.12 -3.56
C GLN A 161 10.87 -1.53 -2.24
N ASN A 162 11.01 -0.60 -1.29
CA ASN A 162 11.64 -0.81 0.00
C ASN A 162 10.63 -0.84 1.17
N GLY A 163 9.37 -1.20 0.90
CA GLY A 163 8.38 -1.50 1.95
C GLY A 163 7.62 -0.28 2.50
N TYR A 164 7.45 0.79 1.72
CA TYR A 164 6.69 1.97 2.13
C TYR A 164 5.25 1.62 2.59
N TYR A 165 4.46 0.94 1.76
CA TYR A 165 3.08 0.57 2.11
C TYR A 165 3.00 -0.34 3.33
N ARG A 166 3.97 -1.26 3.50
CA ARG A 166 4.07 -2.08 4.71
C ARG A 166 4.28 -1.21 5.96
N SER A 167 5.12 -0.18 5.84
CA SER A 167 5.39 0.75 6.94
C SER A 167 4.14 1.56 7.31
N LEU A 168 3.41 2.07 6.31
CA LEU A 168 2.15 2.78 6.52
C LEU A 168 1.07 1.87 7.12
N TYR A 169 0.95 0.64 6.64
CA TYR A 169 0.01 -0.35 7.19
C TYR A 169 0.27 -0.59 8.68
N LEU A 170 1.53 -0.79 9.08
CA LEU A 170 1.89 -0.98 10.49
C LEU A 170 1.61 0.27 11.34
N LEU A 171 1.88 1.47 10.81
CA LEU A 171 1.58 2.73 11.49
C LEU A 171 0.08 2.94 11.69
N ILE A 172 -0.73 2.70 10.67
CA ILE A 172 -2.19 2.82 10.74
C ILE A 172 -2.74 1.92 11.84
N ASN A 173 -2.31 0.66 11.87
CA ASN A 173 -2.80 -0.30 12.85
C ASN A 173 -2.26 -0.10 14.28
N SER A 174 -1.11 0.57 14.44
CA SER A 174 -0.51 0.81 15.76
C SER A 174 -0.81 2.19 16.35
N LYS A 175 -1.03 3.21 15.52
CA LYS A 175 -1.20 4.62 15.97
C LYS A 175 -2.62 5.14 15.84
N LEU A 176 -3.50 4.47 15.08
CA LEU A 176 -4.93 4.82 15.05
C LEU A 176 -5.72 3.88 15.95
N PRO A 177 -6.70 4.41 16.72
CA PRO A 177 -7.58 3.56 17.53
C PRO A 177 -8.39 2.63 16.62
N SER A 178 -8.74 1.43 17.08
CA SER A 178 -9.55 0.49 16.31
C SER A 178 -10.96 1.02 16.01
N SER A 179 -11.49 1.89 16.86
CA SER A 179 -12.79 2.55 16.67
C SER A 179 -12.74 3.77 15.73
N ILE A 180 -11.64 4.01 15.02
CA ILE A 180 -11.51 5.15 14.11
C ILE A 180 -12.49 4.99 12.93
N GLU A 181 -13.31 6.00 12.70
CA GLU A 181 -14.12 6.09 11.50
C GLU A 181 -13.56 7.14 10.53
N TYR A 182 -13.88 7.02 9.24
CA TYR A 182 -13.54 8.06 8.28
C TYR A 182 -14.11 9.45 8.63
N SER A 183 -15.27 9.48 9.28
CA SER A 183 -15.91 10.71 9.79
C SER A 183 -15.04 11.47 10.81
N ASP A 184 -14.14 10.78 11.51
CA ASP A 184 -13.26 11.34 12.53
C ASP A 184 -11.98 12.00 11.98
N LEU A 185 -11.81 12.09 10.65
CA LEU A 185 -10.59 12.61 10.02
C LEU A 185 -10.19 14.03 10.49
N SER A 186 -11.17 14.85 10.87
CA SER A 186 -10.92 16.19 11.44
C SER A 186 -10.47 16.18 12.89
N ARG A 187 -10.81 15.13 13.65
CA ARG A 187 -10.55 14.99 15.09
C ARG A 187 -9.20 14.33 15.37
N VAL A 188 -8.68 13.55 14.43
CA VAL A 188 -7.43 12.80 14.56
C VAL A 188 -6.42 13.26 13.51
N PRO A 189 -5.58 14.28 13.80
CA PRO A 189 -4.68 14.88 12.80
C PRO A 189 -3.72 13.89 12.13
N ILE A 190 -3.22 12.90 12.88
CA ILE A 190 -2.33 11.86 12.33
C ILE A 190 -3.06 10.95 11.32
N ALA A 191 -4.37 10.76 11.45
CA ALA A 191 -5.15 9.94 10.52
C ALA A 191 -5.17 10.59 9.12
N LYS A 192 -5.37 11.91 9.06
CA LYS A 192 -5.29 12.68 7.80
C LYS A 192 -3.92 12.53 7.14
N ILE A 193 -2.84 12.72 7.90
CA ILE A 193 -1.47 12.61 7.39
C ILE A 193 -1.19 11.20 6.85
N LEU A 194 -1.60 10.15 7.57
CA LEU A 194 -1.42 8.77 7.13
C LEU A 194 -2.21 8.47 5.87
N LEU A 195 -3.45 8.94 5.76
CA LEU A 195 -4.27 8.77 4.57
C LEU A 195 -3.65 9.48 3.35
N GLU A 196 -3.19 10.72 3.51
CA GLU A 196 -2.49 11.45 2.45
C GLU A 196 -1.23 10.70 1.97
N ASN A 197 -0.49 10.09 2.90
CA ASN A 197 0.67 9.25 2.57
C ASN A 197 0.29 7.95 1.85
N VAL A 198 -0.89 7.35 2.15
CA VAL A 198 -1.40 6.19 1.40
C VAL A 198 -1.77 6.57 -0.03
N LEU A 199 -2.48 7.69 -0.20
CA LEU A 199 -3.00 8.15 -1.50
C LEU A 199 -1.91 8.69 -2.41
N LYS A 200 -1.00 9.50 -1.88
CA LYS A 200 -0.04 10.28 -2.67
C LYS A 200 0.69 9.47 -3.75
N PRO A 201 1.29 8.30 -3.48
CA PRO A 201 2.00 7.56 -4.51
C PRO A 201 1.08 6.99 -5.59
N LEU A 202 -0.22 6.82 -5.34
CA LEU A 202 -1.16 6.26 -6.31
C LEU A 202 -1.49 7.26 -7.43
N HIS A 203 -1.41 8.56 -7.16
CA HIS A 203 -1.76 9.62 -8.11
C HIS A 203 -0.66 9.91 -9.16
N PHE A 204 0.57 9.44 -8.94
CA PHE A 204 1.66 9.63 -9.90
C PHE A 204 1.55 8.65 -11.07
N THR A 205 1.99 9.11 -12.26
CA THR A 205 2.05 8.28 -13.47
C THR A 205 3.34 7.47 -13.56
N TYR A 206 4.40 7.91 -12.87
CA TYR A 206 5.74 7.28 -12.84
C TYR A 206 6.42 7.22 -14.21
N ASN A 207 6.21 8.25 -15.04
CA ASN A 207 6.78 8.34 -16.38
C ASN A 207 8.31 8.43 -16.36
N SER A 208 8.89 8.90 -15.25
CA SER A 208 10.35 9.01 -15.06
C SER A 208 11.02 7.74 -14.53
N CYS A 209 10.25 6.68 -14.31
CA CYS A 209 10.72 5.42 -13.75
C CYS A 209 10.75 4.32 -14.83
N PRO A 210 11.35 3.15 -14.56
CA PRO A 210 11.33 2.02 -15.49
C PRO A 210 9.90 1.62 -15.89
N GLU A 211 9.76 1.04 -17.09
CA GLU A 211 8.47 0.55 -17.57
C GLU A 211 7.79 -0.39 -16.56
N GLY A 212 6.48 -0.18 -16.36
CA GLY A 212 5.73 -0.90 -15.33
C GLY A 212 5.93 -0.39 -13.89
N ALA A 213 6.58 0.76 -13.66
CA ALA A 213 6.70 1.33 -12.32
C ALA A 213 5.33 1.60 -11.66
N ARG A 214 4.40 2.21 -12.39
CA ARG A 214 3.02 2.44 -11.90
C ARG A 214 2.32 1.14 -11.53
N GLN A 215 2.53 0.09 -12.32
CA GLN A 215 2.01 -1.24 -12.06
C GLN A 215 2.56 -1.83 -10.75
N GLN A 216 3.87 -1.66 -10.51
CA GLN A 216 4.51 -2.11 -9.28
C GLN A 216 3.98 -1.35 -8.06
N VAL A 217 3.66 -0.06 -8.20
CA VAL A 217 3.04 0.74 -7.14
C VAL A 217 1.70 0.16 -6.72
N PHE A 218 0.78 -0.05 -7.67
CA PHE A 218 -0.51 -0.66 -7.38
C PHE A 218 -0.37 -2.09 -6.85
N THR A 219 0.56 -2.88 -7.41
CA THR A 219 0.81 -4.24 -6.92
C THR A 219 1.26 -4.26 -5.45
N ALA A 220 2.16 -3.35 -5.07
CA ALA A 220 2.62 -3.21 -3.69
C ALA A 220 1.50 -2.74 -2.77
N PHE A 221 0.69 -1.76 -3.21
CA PHE A 221 -0.48 -1.29 -2.46
C PHE A 221 -1.48 -2.42 -2.23
N THR A 222 -1.89 -3.12 -3.28
CA THR A 222 -2.82 -4.26 -3.20
C THR A 222 -2.29 -5.33 -2.25
N LYS A 223 -1.02 -5.72 -2.41
CA LYS A 223 -0.41 -6.79 -1.60
C LYS A 223 -0.33 -6.43 -0.12
N GLU A 224 0.16 -5.23 0.20
CA GLU A 224 0.50 -4.86 1.58
C GLU A 224 -0.69 -4.27 2.35
N VAL A 225 -1.71 -3.73 1.67
CA VAL A 225 -2.86 -3.06 2.29
C VAL A 225 -4.18 -3.80 2.08
N LEU A 226 -4.44 -4.31 0.86
CA LEU A 226 -5.78 -4.78 0.47
C LEU A 226 -5.95 -6.30 0.46
N ALA A 227 -4.86 -7.07 0.32
CA ALA A 227 -4.92 -8.52 0.15
C ALA A 227 -4.82 -9.32 1.46
N ALA A 228 -4.51 -8.64 2.58
CA ALA A 228 -4.49 -9.25 3.91
C ALA A 228 -5.86 -9.12 4.58
N PRO A 229 -6.18 -9.98 5.58
CA PRO A 229 -7.39 -9.81 6.38
C PRO A 229 -7.47 -8.40 6.96
N PHE A 230 -8.62 -7.75 6.74
CA PHE A 230 -8.82 -6.37 7.16
C PHE A 230 -8.80 -6.27 8.68
N THR A 231 -8.15 -5.22 9.15
CA THR A 231 -8.33 -4.71 10.51
C THR A 231 -9.47 -3.69 10.51
N GLU A 232 -9.95 -3.33 11.70
CA GLU A 232 -10.97 -2.30 11.85
C GLU A 232 -10.55 -0.96 11.22
N GLN A 233 -9.29 -0.56 11.36
CA GLN A 233 -8.78 0.68 10.77
C GLN A 233 -8.77 0.63 9.24
N ILE A 234 -8.47 -0.52 8.63
CA ILE A 234 -8.54 -0.66 7.17
C ILE A 234 -10.00 -0.60 6.72
N PHE A 235 -10.89 -1.33 7.40
CA PHE A 235 -12.28 -1.48 7.00
C PHE A 235 -13.14 -0.23 7.23
N HIS A 236 -13.01 0.44 8.37
CA HIS A 236 -13.85 1.59 8.76
C HIS A 236 -13.24 2.96 8.43
N PHE A 237 -11.93 3.03 8.19
CA PHE A 237 -11.24 4.29 7.90
C PHE A 237 -10.60 4.32 6.51
N VAL A 238 -9.69 3.40 6.18
CA VAL A 238 -8.95 3.47 4.90
C VAL A 238 -9.86 3.22 3.71
N ILE A 239 -10.64 2.13 3.69
CA ILE A 239 -11.48 1.81 2.53
C ILE A 239 -12.55 2.89 2.27
N PRO A 240 -13.32 3.36 3.28
CA PRO A 240 -14.30 4.43 3.06
C PRO A 240 -13.66 5.73 2.58
N ALA A 241 -12.45 6.05 3.07
CA ALA A 241 -11.70 7.20 2.59
C ALA A 241 -11.38 7.09 1.09
N LEU A 242 -10.92 5.93 0.64
CA LEU A 242 -10.59 5.69 -0.78
C LEU A 242 -11.84 5.64 -1.67
N ALA A 243 -12.99 5.29 -1.10
CA ALA A 243 -14.27 5.35 -1.80
C ALA A 243 -14.80 6.79 -1.94
N ASP A 244 -14.43 7.72 -1.05
CA ASP A 244 -14.87 9.12 -1.14
C ASP A 244 -14.37 9.76 -2.45
N ALA A 245 -15.32 10.25 -3.26
CA ALA A 245 -15.06 10.90 -4.55
C ALA A 245 -14.09 12.10 -4.45
N ARG A 246 -14.01 12.75 -3.28
CA ARG A 246 -13.08 13.87 -3.03
C ARG A 246 -11.62 13.43 -2.99
N THR A 247 -11.35 12.15 -2.74
CA THR A 247 -9.97 11.62 -2.75
C THR A 247 -9.47 11.31 -4.15
N VAL A 248 -10.37 11.22 -5.15
CA VAL A 248 -10.05 11.02 -6.56
C VAL A 248 -9.16 9.78 -6.78
N PHE A 249 -9.49 8.67 -6.12
CA PHE A 249 -8.74 7.43 -6.25
C PHE A 249 -8.63 7.02 -7.73
N PRO A 250 -7.42 6.68 -8.24
CA PRO A 250 -7.20 6.34 -9.64
C PRO A 250 -7.72 4.93 -9.95
N TYR A 251 -9.04 4.76 -9.95
CA TYR A 251 -9.72 3.47 -10.01
C TYR A 251 -9.47 2.73 -11.32
N GLU A 252 -9.59 3.39 -12.47
CA GLU A 252 -9.35 2.76 -13.77
C GLU A 252 -7.90 2.27 -13.94
N PRO A 253 -6.85 3.09 -13.68
CA PRO A 253 -5.47 2.59 -13.64
C PRO A 253 -5.24 1.43 -12.67
N PHE A 254 -5.94 1.43 -11.53
CA PHE A 254 -5.87 0.36 -10.56
C PHE A 254 -6.47 -0.96 -11.08
N LEU A 255 -7.62 -0.91 -11.76
CA LEU A 255 -8.24 -2.10 -12.38
C LEU A 255 -7.33 -2.74 -13.43
N THR A 256 -6.77 -1.92 -14.33
CA THR A 256 -5.79 -2.38 -15.33
C THR A 256 -4.59 -3.06 -14.67
N ALA A 257 -4.20 -2.54 -13.49
CA ALA A 257 -3.13 -3.14 -12.73
C ALA A 257 -3.50 -4.49 -12.11
N LEU A 258 -4.72 -4.67 -11.61
CA LEU A 258 -5.15 -5.96 -11.09
C LEU A 258 -5.15 -7.04 -12.19
N LEU A 259 -5.66 -6.73 -13.37
CA LEU A 259 -5.72 -7.68 -14.50
C LEU A 259 -4.33 -8.10 -14.98
N SER A 260 -3.36 -7.17 -14.98
CA SER A 260 -1.97 -7.46 -15.33
C SER A 260 -1.29 -8.43 -14.34
N LEU A 261 -1.80 -8.52 -13.11
CA LEU A 261 -1.27 -9.40 -12.06
C LEU A 261 -1.82 -10.83 -12.14
N GLU A 262 -3.05 -10.99 -12.60
CA GLU A 262 -3.74 -12.29 -12.72
C GLU A 262 -3.05 -13.22 -13.72
N GLY A 263 -2.49 -12.69 -14.81
CA GLY A 263 -1.71 -13.47 -15.78
C GLY A 263 -0.40 -14.07 -15.24
N ARG A 264 0.01 -13.76 -14.01
CA ARG A 264 1.30 -14.17 -13.41
C ARG A 264 1.21 -15.03 -12.14
N ARG A 265 0.02 -15.33 -11.59
CA ARG A 265 -0.10 -16.01 -10.28
C ARG A 265 -0.57 -17.47 -10.36
N PRO A 266 0.09 -18.40 -9.63
CA PRO A 266 -0.56 -19.61 -9.15
C PRO A 266 -1.61 -19.24 -8.09
N ALA A 267 -2.78 -19.86 -8.16
CA ALA A 267 -3.93 -19.61 -7.29
C ALA A 267 -3.62 -19.74 -5.79
N THR A 268 -3.26 -18.65 -5.12
CA THR A 268 -3.33 -18.54 -3.66
C THR A 268 -4.54 -17.68 -3.32
N SER A 269 -5.70 -18.34 -3.20
CA SER A 269 -7.06 -17.77 -3.10
C SER A 269 -7.37 -16.98 -1.81
N GLY A 270 -6.44 -16.87 -0.86
CA GLY A 270 -6.72 -16.29 0.45
C GLY A 270 -6.95 -14.76 0.47
N GLY A 271 -6.47 -14.05 -0.55
CA GLY A 271 -6.55 -12.58 -0.63
C GLY A 271 -7.78 -12.03 -1.36
N ALA A 272 -8.48 -12.88 -2.12
CA ALA A 272 -9.52 -12.45 -3.05
C ALA A 272 -10.75 -11.80 -2.38
N PRO A 273 -11.29 -12.30 -1.25
CA PRO A 273 -12.47 -11.71 -0.63
C PRO A 273 -12.27 -10.25 -0.18
N TRP A 274 -11.10 -9.95 0.38
CA TRP A 274 -10.73 -8.60 0.83
C TRP A 274 -10.61 -7.65 -0.36
N LEU A 275 -9.89 -8.07 -1.39
CA LEU A 275 -9.75 -7.27 -2.61
C LEU A 275 -11.09 -7.06 -3.32
N PHE A 276 -11.95 -8.08 -3.32
CA PHE A 276 -13.28 -7.99 -3.92
C PHE A 276 -14.16 -6.96 -3.20
N TYR A 277 -14.15 -6.99 -1.87
CA TYR A 277 -14.86 -5.99 -1.06
C TYR A 277 -14.38 -4.57 -1.38
N PHE A 278 -13.06 -4.38 -1.50
CA PHE A 278 -12.48 -3.09 -1.88
C PHE A 278 -12.97 -2.64 -3.26
N VAL A 279 -12.91 -3.51 -4.27
CA VAL A 279 -13.33 -3.22 -5.65
C VAL A 279 -14.81 -2.83 -5.70
N LEU A 280 -15.68 -3.56 -5.00
CA LEU A 280 -17.11 -3.22 -4.92
C LEU A 280 -17.31 -1.86 -4.24
N THR A 281 -16.69 -1.66 -3.08
CA THR A 281 -16.91 -0.47 -2.25
C THR A 281 -16.40 0.80 -2.89
N VAL A 282 -15.20 0.77 -3.46
CA VAL A 282 -14.64 1.94 -4.15
C VAL A 282 -15.32 2.12 -5.50
N GLY A 283 -15.56 1.02 -6.24
CA GLY A 283 -16.18 1.04 -7.55
C GLY A 283 -17.52 1.80 -7.60
N ASP A 284 -18.37 1.64 -6.58
CA ASP A 284 -19.70 2.28 -6.49
C ASP A 284 -19.70 3.77 -6.88
N ASN A 285 -18.65 4.51 -6.54
CA ASN A 285 -18.53 5.95 -6.78
C ASN A 285 -17.82 6.32 -8.10
N TYR A 286 -17.14 5.38 -8.74
CA TYR A 286 -16.35 5.64 -9.97
C TYR A 286 -16.96 5.05 -11.23
N LEU A 287 -17.90 4.09 -11.13
CA LEU A 287 -18.46 3.40 -12.31
C LEU A 287 -19.06 4.35 -13.35
N GLY A 288 -19.71 5.44 -12.93
CA GLY A 288 -20.29 6.42 -13.86
C GLY A 288 -19.26 7.24 -14.65
N ALA A 289 -18.00 7.25 -14.23
CA ALA A 289 -16.93 8.05 -14.83
C ALA A 289 -15.90 7.21 -15.62
N LEU A 290 -16.04 5.88 -15.62
CA LEU A 290 -15.12 4.98 -16.32
C LEU A 290 -15.27 5.06 -17.84
N SER A 291 -14.17 4.83 -18.55
CA SER A 291 -14.18 4.56 -19.99
C SER A 291 -14.85 3.21 -20.30
N GLU A 292 -15.15 2.93 -21.58
CA GLU A 292 -15.67 1.60 -21.97
C GLU A 292 -14.68 0.48 -21.62
N ASP A 293 -13.38 0.71 -21.86
CA ASP A 293 -12.31 -0.21 -21.47
C ASP A 293 -12.23 -0.36 -19.94
N GLY A 294 -12.43 0.73 -19.20
CA GLY A 294 -12.46 0.73 -17.74
C GLY A 294 -13.62 -0.09 -17.17
N LEU A 295 -14.80 0.01 -17.77
CA LEU A 295 -15.97 -0.77 -17.38
C LEU A 295 -15.78 -2.26 -17.68
N LEU A 296 -15.22 -2.57 -18.85
CA LEU A 296 -14.87 -3.95 -19.21
C LEU A 296 -13.80 -4.51 -18.26
N ALA A 297 -12.79 -3.70 -17.91
CA ALA A 297 -11.79 -4.06 -16.91
C ALA A 297 -12.43 -4.33 -15.53
N HIS A 298 -13.40 -3.52 -15.13
CA HIS A 298 -14.15 -3.73 -13.90
C HIS A 298 -14.87 -5.09 -13.92
N LEU A 299 -15.58 -5.42 -15.00
CA LEU A 299 -16.28 -6.71 -15.14
C LEU A 299 -15.32 -7.91 -15.07
N ARG A 300 -14.16 -7.82 -15.72
CA ARG A 300 -13.13 -8.89 -15.66
C ARG A 300 -12.63 -9.09 -14.22
N VAL A 301 -12.33 -8.00 -13.51
CA VAL A 301 -11.92 -8.07 -12.09
C VAL A 301 -13.03 -8.65 -11.23
N LEU A 302 -14.29 -8.24 -11.45
CA LEU A 302 -15.42 -8.80 -10.69
C LEU A 302 -15.55 -10.30 -10.90
N GLN A 303 -15.53 -10.76 -12.16
CA GLN A 303 -15.61 -12.18 -12.51
C GLN A 303 -14.48 -12.98 -11.85
N ALA A 304 -13.24 -12.50 -11.98
CA ALA A 304 -12.06 -13.19 -11.47
C ALA A 304 -12.08 -13.32 -9.95
N LEU A 305 -12.46 -12.26 -9.23
CA LEU A 305 -12.49 -12.26 -7.77
C LEU A 305 -13.72 -12.96 -7.19
N LEU A 306 -14.89 -12.83 -7.81
CA LEU A 306 -16.13 -13.48 -7.38
C LEU A 306 -15.97 -15.01 -7.36
N SER A 307 -15.34 -15.59 -8.39
CA SER A 307 -15.10 -17.03 -8.47
C SER A 307 -14.25 -17.58 -7.31
N GLN A 308 -13.50 -16.71 -6.63
CA GLN A 308 -12.61 -17.04 -5.52
C GLN A 308 -13.22 -16.78 -4.14
N LEU A 309 -14.47 -16.32 -4.05
CA LEU A 309 -15.12 -16.12 -2.76
C LEU A 309 -15.44 -17.45 -2.06
N PRO A 310 -15.25 -17.55 -0.73
CA PRO A 310 -15.66 -18.71 0.03
C PRO A 310 -17.18 -18.87 0.00
N VAL A 311 -17.65 -20.11 -0.05
CA VAL A 311 -19.07 -20.44 0.04
C VAL A 311 -19.42 -20.67 1.52
N SER A 312 -20.48 -20.04 2.01
CA SER A 312 -20.95 -20.25 3.38
C SER A 312 -21.50 -21.68 3.54
N PRO A 313 -21.03 -22.46 4.53
CA PRO A 313 -21.45 -23.85 4.72
C PRO A 313 -22.95 -23.97 5.07
N ALA A 314 -23.55 -22.96 5.70
CA ALA A 314 -24.97 -22.94 6.04
C ALA A 314 -25.90 -22.95 4.80
N ARG A 315 -25.42 -22.44 3.65
CA ARG A 315 -26.15 -22.47 2.38
C ARG A 315 -25.96 -23.76 1.58
N ALA A 316 -24.96 -24.57 1.94
CA ALA A 316 -24.68 -25.84 1.26
C ALA A 316 -25.59 -26.99 1.76
N SER A 317 -26.04 -26.94 3.02
CA SER A 317 -26.77 -28.04 3.68
C SER A 317 -28.30 -27.99 3.57
N GLY A 318 -28.89 -27.00 2.90
CA GLY A 318 -30.34 -26.82 2.85
C GLY A 318 -30.98 -27.33 1.56
N GLN A 319 -31.03 -28.66 1.36
CA GLN A 319 -32.01 -29.39 0.53
C GLN A 319 -31.56 -30.85 0.38
N ASP A 320 -31.72 -31.64 1.43
CA ASP A 320 -31.87 -33.11 1.36
C ASP A 320 -32.43 -33.63 2.71
N ALA A 321 -33.53 -33.01 3.16
CA ALA A 321 -34.40 -33.59 4.17
C ALA A 321 -35.75 -32.88 4.09
N ALA A 322 -36.70 -33.48 3.38
CA ALA A 322 -38.10 -33.25 3.65
C ALA A 322 -38.38 -33.74 5.07
N SER A 323 -38.34 -32.84 6.05
CA SER A 323 -38.87 -33.10 7.38
C SER A 323 -39.69 -31.89 7.79
N ASP A 324 -41.00 -32.12 7.75
CA ASP A 324 -42.07 -31.26 8.21
C ASP A 324 -41.94 -31.12 9.73
N SER A 325 -41.62 -29.91 10.21
CA SER A 325 -41.55 -29.59 11.63
C SER A 325 -41.78 -28.08 11.78
N ASP A 326 -43.05 -27.71 11.92
CA ASP A 326 -43.46 -26.46 12.52
C ASP A 326 -42.87 -26.39 13.94
N GLU A 327 -42.17 -25.30 14.28
CA GLU A 327 -42.26 -24.62 15.59
C GLU A 327 -41.34 -23.39 15.69
N GLU A 328 -42.03 -22.25 15.88
CA GLU A 328 -41.74 -21.05 16.68
C GLU A 328 -40.63 -20.05 16.26
N GLU A 329 -41.14 -18.85 15.91
CA GLU A 329 -40.45 -17.56 15.88
C GLU A 329 -39.76 -17.27 17.23
N GLY A 330 -38.43 -17.20 17.21
CA GLY A 330 -37.62 -16.68 18.30
C GLY A 330 -36.68 -15.61 17.78
N GLU A 331 -36.86 -14.39 18.27
CA GLU A 331 -36.12 -13.16 17.95
C GLU A 331 -34.62 -13.37 17.69
N GLU A 332 -34.17 -13.14 16.45
CA GLU A 332 -32.74 -13.00 16.11
C GLU A 332 -32.22 -11.65 16.65
N ALA A 333 -32.01 -11.59 17.96
CA ALA A 333 -31.19 -10.57 18.58
C ALA A 333 -29.71 -10.87 18.30
N ASP A 334 -29.17 -10.18 17.29
CA ASP A 334 -27.85 -9.53 17.30
C ASP A 334 -26.76 -10.28 18.08
N ARG A 335 -26.22 -11.36 17.50
CA ARG A 335 -24.97 -11.97 17.99
C ARG A 335 -23.81 -11.40 17.18
N PRO A 336 -22.94 -10.55 17.77
CA PRO A 336 -21.73 -10.14 17.08
C PRO A 336 -20.88 -11.38 16.83
N ALA A 337 -20.57 -11.62 15.55
CA ALA A 337 -19.59 -12.61 15.16
C ALA A 337 -18.33 -12.38 15.99
N SER A 338 -17.93 -13.39 16.77
CA SER A 338 -16.78 -13.33 17.65
C SER A 338 -15.58 -12.76 16.92
N THR A 339 -15.15 -11.56 17.31
CA THR A 339 -13.93 -10.93 16.81
C THR A 339 -12.76 -11.89 17.11
N PRO A 340 -12.00 -12.33 16.10
CA PRO A 340 -10.76 -13.07 16.32
C PRO A 340 -9.86 -12.29 17.29
N GLU A 341 -9.13 -12.99 18.16
CA GLU A 341 -8.24 -12.40 19.18
C GLU A 341 -7.18 -11.41 18.62
N ASP A 342 -6.97 -11.38 17.29
CA ASP A 342 -6.03 -10.48 16.59
C ASP A 342 -6.67 -9.19 16.03
N GLY A 343 -7.94 -8.90 16.35
CA GLY A 343 -8.63 -7.67 15.92
C GLY A 343 -8.86 -7.56 14.40
N ARG A 344 -8.81 -8.70 13.68
CA ARG A 344 -9.04 -8.78 12.24
C ARG A 344 -10.42 -9.32 11.95
N LEU A 345 -11.03 -8.85 10.87
CA LEU A 345 -12.34 -9.29 10.43
C LEU A 345 -12.33 -10.73 9.92
N SER A 346 -13.49 -11.39 9.99
CA SER A 346 -13.67 -12.75 9.46
C SER A 346 -13.80 -12.73 7.94
N VAL A 347 -13.19 -13.72 7.26
CA VAL A 347 -13.29 -13.84 5.80
C VAL A 347 -14.72 -14.14 5.34
N LEU A 348 -15.50 -14.87 6.15
CA LEU A 348 -16.90 -15.19 5.84
C LEU A 348 -17.77 -13.94 5.95
N TYR A 349 -17.54 -13.12 6.98
CA TYR A 349 -18.21 -11.82 7.13
C TYR A 349 -17.98 -10.93 5.90
N ILE A 350 -16.72 -10.78 5.48
CA ILE A 350 -16.41 -9.99 4.28
C ILE A 350 -17.02 -10.59 3.01
N ALA A 351 -17.05 -11.92 2.86
CA ALA A 351 -17.69 -12.56 1.72
C ALA A 351 -19.20 -12.29 1.68
N GLU A 352 -19.89 -12.29 2.83
CA GLU A 352 -21.29 -11.92 2.93
C GLU A 352 -21.53 -10.45 2.58
N GLU A 353 -20.68 -9.55 3.08
CA GLU A 353 -20.75 -8.12 2.73
C GLU A 353 -20.53 -7.88 1.23
N CYS A 354 -19.64 -8.62 0.58
CA CYS A 354 -19.48 -8.58 -0.87
C CYS A 354 -20.77 -8.97 -1.61
N LEU A 355 -21.43 -10.05 -1.19
CA LEU A 355 -22.68 -10.50 -1.80
C LEU A 355 -23.81 -9.49 -1.58
N LYS A 356 -23.93 -8.91 -0.37
CA LYS A 356 -24.89 -7.84 -0.09
C LYS A 356 -24.64 -6.61 -0.97
N LYS A 357 -23.38 -6.22 -1.17
CA LYS A 357 -23.01 -5.08 -2.02
C LYS A 357 -23.37 -5.30 -3.49
N LEU A 358 -23.11 -6.50 -4.01
CA LEU A 358 -23.53 -6.87 -5.37
C LEU A 358 -25.05 -6.80 -5.55
N ASP A 359 -25.83 -7.22 -4.55
CA ASP A 359 -27.29 -7.21 -4.57
C ASP A 359 -27.89 -5.80 -4.38
N THR A 360 -27.06 -4.78 -4.15
CA THR A 360 -27.57 -3.41 -4.08
C THR A 360 -28.16 -2.98 -5.42
N LYS A 361 -29.25 -2.22 -5.36
CA LYS A 361 -29.91 -1.66 -6.56
C LYS A 361 -28.94 -0.83 -7.40
N GLN A 362 -28.01 -0.11 -6.78
CA GLN A 362 -27.03 0.70 -7.48
C GLN A 362 -26.08 -0.18 -8.29
N GLN A 363 -25.41 -1.16 -7.67
CA GLN A 363 -24.51 -2.06 -8.38
C GLN A 363 -25.22 -2.85 -9.46
N THR A 364 -26.36 -3.45 -9.13
CA THR A 364 -27.16 -4.22 -10.09
C THR A 364 -27.55 -3.36 -11.30
N ASN A 365 -28.07 -2.15 -11.08
CA ASN A 365 -28.46 -1.26 -12.19
C ASN A 365 -27.26 -0.81 -13.02
N THR A 366 -26.10 -0.57 -12.40
CA THR A 366 -24.88 -0.18 -13.12
C THR A 366 -24.33 -1.33 -13.95
N LEU A 367 -24.34 -2.56 -13.43
CA LEU A 367 -23.95 -3.74 -14.20
C LEU A 367 -24.93 -4.03 -15.36
N LEU A 368 -26.23 -3.84 -15.13
CA LEU A 368 -27.25 -4.00 -16.17
C LEU A 368 -27.15 -2.92 -17.25
N SER A 369 -26.88 -1.67 -16.88
CA SER A 369 -26.73 -0.58 -17.84
C SER A 369 -25.51 -0.76 -18.74
N LEU A 370 -24.52 -1.58 -18.36
CA LEU A 370 -23.41 -1.94 -19.24
C LEU A 370 -23.80 -2.89 -20.36
N VAL A 371 -24.76 -3.79 -20.08
CA VAL A 371 -25.18 -4.83 -21.01
C VAL A 371 -26.32 -4.36 -21.91
N TRP A 372 -27.16 -3.45 -21.41
CA TRP A 372 -28.34 -2.95 -22.13
C TRP A 372 -28.07 -1.73 -23.02
N ARG A 373 -26.81 -1.39 -23.28
CA ARG A 373 -26.45 -0.35 -24.25
C ARG A 373 -26.36 -0.95 -25.64
N ASP A 374 -26.83 -0.20 -26.64
CA ASP A 374 -26.72 -0.59 -28.06
C ASP A 374 -25.26 -0.77 -28.52
N SER A 375 -24.29 -0.20 -27.78
CA SER A 375 -22.84 -0.34 -28.01
C SER A 375 -22.17 -1.44 -27.16
N ALA A 376 -22.92 -2.25 -26.43
CA ALA A 376 -22.34 -3.28 -25.55
C ALA A 376 -21.57 -4.33 -26.37
N SER A 377 -20.32 -4.60 -25.97
CA SER A 377 -19.48 -5.60 -26.63
C SER A 377 -19.93 -7.03 -26.27
N GLU A 378 -19.71 -7.98 -27.19
CA GLU A 378 -19.97 -9.42 -26.95
C GLU A 378 -19.23 -9.94 -25.70
N GLU A 379 -18.05 -9.39 -25.43
CA GLU A 379 -17.27 -9.72 -24.24
C GLU A 379 -17.98 -9.27 -22.94
N ALA A 380 -18.61 -8.09 -22.93
CA ALA A 380 -19.37 -7.62 -21.76
C ALA A 380 -20.55 -8.57 -21.44
N PHE A 381 -21.26 -9.04 -22.47
CA PHE A 381 -22.33 -10.05 -22.29
C PHE A 381 -21.79 -11.35 -21.70
N THR A 382 -20.65 -11.83 -22.22
CA THR A 382 -20.02 -13.08 -21.76
C THR A 382 -19.58 -12.98 -20.30
N LEU A 383 -18.95 -11.87 -19.91
CA LEU A 383 -18.52 -11.63 -18.54
C LEU A 383 -19.71 -11.54 -17.59
N MET A 384 -20.77 -10.83 -17.99
CA MET A 384 -21.98 -10.71 -17.18
C MET A 384 -22.72 -12.04 -17.03
N ALA A 385 -22.81 -12.85 -18.09
CA ALA A 385 -23.35 -14.20 -18.00
C ALA A 385 -22.53 -15.07 -17.03
N ALA A 386 -21.20 -14.97 -17.05
CA ALA A 386 -20.32 -15.69 -16.14
C ALA A 386 -20.47 -15.23 -14.67
N ILE A 387 -20.61 -13.93 -14.43
CA ILE A 387 -20.89 -13.37 -13.10
C ILE A 387 -22.23 -13.89 -12.58
N CYS A 388 -23.31 -13.76 -13.36
CA CYS A 388 -24.63 -14.26 -13.00
C CYS A 388 -24.64 -15.77 -12.73
N HIS A 389 -23.99 -16.56 -13.58
CA HIS A 389 -23.84 -18.00 -13.38
C HIS A 389 -23.14 -18.31 -12.05
N THR A 390 -22.06 -17.60 -11.73
CA THR A 390 -21.33 -17.78 -10.46
C THR A 390 -22.22 -17.44 -9.26
N LEU A 391 -22.99 -16.34 -9.33
CA LEU A 391 -23.92 -15.97 -8.25
C LEU A 391 -25.02 -17.01 -8.03
N MET A 392 -25.62 -17.52 -9.11
CA MET A 392 -26.70 -18.51 -9.04
C MET A 392 -26.22 -19.89 -8.61
N VAL A 393 -25.11 -20.37 -9.17
CA VAL A 393 -24.64 -21.74 -8.99
C VAL A 393 -23.75 -21.90 -7.76
N GLN A 394 -22.76 -21.01 -7.59
CA GLN A 394 -21.78 -21.12 -6.50
C GLN A 394 -22.30 -20.50 -5.20
N HIS A 395 -22.93 -19.33 -5.28
CA HIS A 395 -23.39 -18.60 -4.08
C HIS A 395 -24.89 -18.76 -3.78
N ARG A 396 -25.64 -19.45 -4.66
CA ARG A 396 -27.08 -19.72 -4.53
C ARG A 396 -27.88 -18.45 -4.22
N VAL A 397 -27.51 -17.33 -4.83
CA VAL A 397 -28.25 -16.07 -4.70
C VAL A 397 -29.59 -16.25 -5.41
N LEU A 398 -30.69 -16.13 -4.65
CA LEU A 398 -32.05 -16.24 -5.18
C LEU A 398 -32.31 -15.05 -6.12
N VAL A 399 -32.63 -15.34 -7.38
CA VAL A 399 -33.15 -14.31 -8.29
C VAL A 399 -34.51 -13.88 -7.76
N PRO A 400 -34.72 -12.61 -7.38
CA PRO A 400 -36.04 -12.14 -6.98
C PRO A 400 -36.99 -12.39 -8.14
N ARG A 401 -38.09 -13.11 -7.90
CA ARG A 401 -39.16 -13.26 -8.89
C ARG A 401 -39.57 -11.85 -9.33
N ALA A 402 -39.42 -11.54 -10.62
CA ALA A 402 -39.95 -10.32 -11.20
C ALA A 402 -41.43 -10.23 -10.81
N ARG A 403 -41.79 -9.27 -9.96
CA ARG A 403 -43.20 -8.92 -9.77
C ARG A 403 -43.63 -8.35 -11.11
N ASN A 404 -44.34 -9.16 -11.88
CA ASN A 404 -45.10 -8.69 -13.03
C ASN A 404 -45.85 -7.44 -12.57
N SER A 405 -45.47 -6.29 -13.11
CA SER A 405 -46.31 -5.11 -13.10
C SER A 405 -47.51 -5.44 -13.99
N GLU A 406 -48.54 -6.03 -13.40
CA GLU A 406 -49.89 -6.01 -13.92
C GLU A 406 -50.50 -4.66 -13.53
N GLY A 407 -50.94 -3.89 -14.54
CA GLY A 407 -51.67 -2.63 -14.40
C GLY A 407 -51.25 -1.58 -15.41
#